data_AF-A0A914X541-F1
#
_entry.id   AF-A0A914X541-F1
#
_cell.length_a   1.000
_cell.length_b   1.000
_cell.length_c   1.000
_cell.angle_alpha   90.00
_cell.angle_beta   90.00
_cell.angle_gamma   90.00
#
_symmetry.space_group_name_H-M   'P 1'
#
loop_
_entity.id
_entity.type
_entity.pdbx_description
1 polymer ?
#
loop_
_entity_poly.entity_id
_entity_poly.type
_entity_poly.pdbx_seq_one_letter_code
_entity_poly.pdbx_strand_id
1 'polypeptide(L)'
;MFRKIITTPGDCLWRRFQDWWRNGAFGTWNRMDVFSVIISVLAFSLRWCPRSLPFARLLMLIAMLLYFQRVCKMFLVSSYLGPKVIMIKKMAADLSLFLLMFMVFFLSYTISVQSLMHPNRPLYWGIFWDLFQEGIWQTFGELNNASMEGTVDNCNGTMLLFPPEGSWDCFMRVYPIPLFLAVYLFFGSILLINMLIAAFAYIFDNVQAHSKEIWRYQMYFLFSEFEDKPLLPPPFILISHAWLLIKYFYCKSKDYEDIKINGKKVTRSELEFLKIFECVCHYNFINSQRFEEIKKNDYSDESQ
;
A
#
# COMPACT_ATOMS: atom_id res chain seq x y z
N MET A 1 9.02 15.68 -10.13
CA MET A 1 8.61 15.87 -8.72
C MET A 1 8.66 17.34 -8.32
N PHE A 2 9.82 18.01 -8.38
CA PHE A 2 9.98 19.43 -8.00
C PHE A 2 9.01 20.40 -8.68
N ARG A 3 8.83 20.33 -10.01
CA ARG A 3 7.81 21.14 -10.71
C ARG A 3 6.40 20.96 -10.12
N LYS A 4 6.02 19.72 -9.80
CA LYS A 4 4.68 19.39 -9.29
C LYS A 4 4.43 20.01 -7.90
N ILE A 5 5.46 20.08 -7.05
CA ILE A 5 5.38 20.75 -5.75
C ILE A 5 5.21 22.26 -5.95
N ILE A 6 5.94 22.85 -6.91
CA ILE A 6 5.89 24.29 -7.18
C ILE A 6 4.55 24.70 -7.79
N THR A 7 3.93 23.88 -8.64
CA THR A 7 2.65 24.20 -9.29
C THR A 7 1.42 23.93 -8.42
N THR A 8 1.59 23.37 -7.22
CA THR A 8 0.47 23.13 -6.29
C THR A 8 -0.04 24.49 -5.77
N PRO A 9 -1.36 24.75 -5.75
CA PRO A 9 -1.90 26.01 -5.23
C PRO A 9 -1.61 26.16 -3.73
N GLY A 10 -1.22 27.37 -3.30
CA GLY A 10 -0.95 27.70 -1.89
C GLY A 10 -0.01 28.91 -1.75
N ASP A 11 -0.15 29.70 -0.68
CA ASP A 11 0.59 30.97 -0.54
C ASP A 11 2.08 30.78 -0.23
N CYS A 12 2.44 29.67 0.42
CA CYS A 12 3.79 29.37 0.88
C CYS A 12 4.29 28.02 0.36
N LEU A 13 5.58 27.93 0.00
CA LEU A 13 6.22 26.70 -0.48
C LEU A 13 6.13 25.55 0.52
N TRP A 14 6.23 25.83 1.82
CA TRP A 14 6.09 24.82 2.86
C TRP A 14 4.68 24.23 2.91
N ARG A 15 3.64 25.06 2.79
CA ARG A 15 2.25 24.59 2.71
C ARG A 15 2.02 23.74 1.46
N ARG A 16 2.52 24.19 0.30
CA ARG A 16 2.47 23.40 -0.95
C ARG A 16 3.12 22.02 -0.80
N PHE A 17 4.28 21.95 -0.15
CA PHE A 17 4.95 20.68 0.14
C PHE A 17 4.14 19.81 1.10
N GLN A 18 3.63 20.39 2.19
CA GLN A 18 2.81 19.69 3.16
C GLN A 18 1.52 19.13 2.54
N ASP A 19 0.86 19.90 1.68
CA ASP A 19 -0.33 19.47 0.94
C ASP A 19 0.02 18.37 -0.06
N TRP A 20 1.11 18.53 -0.80
CA TRP A 20 1.62 17.50 -1.72
C TRP A 20 1.98 16.18 -1.01
N TRP A 21 2.53 16.26 0.20
CA TRP A 21 2.91 15.12 1.03
C TRP A 21 1.70 14.45 1.71
N ARG A 22 0.69 15.24 2.09
CA ARG A 22 -0.47 14.80 2.88
C ARG A 22 -1.70 14.41 2.04
N ASN A 23 -1.78 14.85 0.77
CA ASN A 23 -2.92 14.53 -0.10
C ASN A 23 -3.23 13.03 -0.15
N GLY A 24 -4.37 12.61 0.45
CA GLY A 24 -4.62 11.21 0.85
C GLY A 24 -4.75 10.18 -0.28
N ALA A 25 -5.16 10.60 -1.49
CA ALA A 25 -5.35 9.67 -2.62
C ALA A 25 -4.02 9.28 -3.31
N PHE A 26 -3.10 10.24 -3.52
CA PHE A 26 -1.81 10.03 -4.19
C PHE A 26 -0.59 10.21 -3.29
N GLY A 27 -0.77 10.64 -2.05
CA GLY A 27 0.29 10.89 -1.08
C GLY A 27 1.07 9.62 -0.74
N THR A 28 0.42 8.47 -0.62
CA THR A 28 1.13 7.18 -0.43
C THR A 28 2.07 6.90 -1.59
N TRP A 29 1.60 7.08 -2.83
CA TRP A 29 2.44 6.91 -4.02
C TRP A 29 3.58 7.92 -4.03
N ASN A 30 3.30 9.21 -3.85
CA ASN A 30 4.32 10.26 -3.77
C ASN A 30 5.37 10.00 -2.67
N ARG A 31 4.98 9.44 -1.51
CA ARG A 31 5.92 9.06 -0.46
C ARG A 31 6.82 7.91 -0.90
N MET A 32 6.25 6.83 -1.44
CA MET A 32 7.02 5.70 -1.97
C MET A 32 8.01 6.15 -3.06
N ASP A 33 7.61 7.09 -3.89
CA ASP A 33 8.43 7.71 -4.93
C ASP A 33 9.64 8.46 -4.37
N VAL A 34 9.44 9.20 -3.28
CA VAL A 34 10.51 9.93 -2.60
C VAL A 34 11.48 8.95 -1.94
N PHE A 35 10.95 7.92 -1.27
CA PHE A 35 11.76 6.88 -0.67
C PHE A 35 12.61 6.16 -1.72
N SER A 36 12.05 5.80 -2.88
CA SER A 36 12.80 5.13 -3.94
C SER A 36 13.91 6.02 -4.53
N VAL A 37 13.65 7.31 -4.72
CA VAL A 37 14.67 8.28 -5.16
C VAL A 37 15.78 8.44 -4.13
N ILE A 38 15.45 8.58 -2.84
CA ILE A 38 16.45 8.71 -1.76
C ILE A 38 17.35 7.48 -1.72
N ILE A 39 16.78 6.26 -1.74
CA ILE A 39 17.54 5.01 -1.74
C ILE A 39 18.41 4.91 -2.99
N SER A 40 17.93 5.35 -4.15
CA SER A 40 18.71 5.35 -5.40
C SER A 40 19.92 6.29 -5.33
N VAL A 41 19.74 7.50 -4.79
CA VAL A 41 20.82 8.47 -4.61
C VAL A 41 21.85 7.96 -3.61
N LEU A 42 21.40 7.37 -2.51
CA LEU A 42 22.26 6.74 -1.51
C LEU A 42 23.07 5.58 -2.13
N ALA A 43 22.40 4.69 -2.87
CA ALA A 43 23.03 3.56 -3.56
C ALA A 43 24.10 4.02 -4.57
N PHE A 44 23.78 5.08 -5.33
CA PHE A 44 24.70 5.65 -6.31
C PHE A 44 25.91 6.31 -5.63
N SER A 45 25.69 7.05 -4.53
CA SER A 45 26.76 7.69 -3.76
C SER A 45 27.72 6.66 -3.15
N LEU A 46 27.18 5.58 -2.58
CA LEU A 46 27.95 4.48 -1.99
C LEU A 46 28.75 3.67 -3.03
N ARG A 47 28.39 3.77 -4.31
CA ARG A 47 29.11 3.11 -5.40
C ARG A 47 30.48 3.72 -5.65
N TRP A 48 30.69 4.98 -5.28
CA TRP A 48 31.99 5.65 -5.44
C TRP A 48 33.02 5.22 -4.39
N CYS A 49 32.61 4.55 -3.31
CA CYS A 49 33.53 3.99 -2.33
C CYS A 49 33.71 2.48 -2.56
N PRO A 50 34.93 1.99 -2.86
CA PRO A 50 35.17 0.58 -3.18
C PRO A 50 34.86 -0.35 -1.99
N ARG A 51 34.99 0.14 -0.74
CA ARG A 51 34.71 -0.63 0.48
C ARG A 51 33.22 -0.98 0.65
N SER A 52 32.30 -0.18 0.10
CA SER A 52 30.85 -0.35 0.22
C SER A 52 30.18 -0.95 -1.01
N LEU A 53 30.93 -1.48 -1.98
CA LEU A 53 30.37 -2.06 -3.20
C LEU A 53 29.31 -3.15 -3.00
N PRO A 54 29.46 -4.15 -2.09
CA PRO A 54 28.41 -5.15 -1.90
C PRO A 54 27.10 -4.53 -1.37
N PHE A 55 27.23 -3.56 -0.47
CA PHE A 55 26.08 -2.85 0.09
C PHE A 55 25.41 -1.94 -0.95
N ALA A 56 26.19 -1.27 -1.80
CA ALA A 56 25.67 -0.50 -2.93
C ALA A 56 24.88 -1.37 -3.92
N ARG A 57 25.36 -2.59 -4.24
CA ARG A 57 24.63 -3.54 -5.09
C ARG A 57 23.29 -3.92 -4.47
N LEU A 58 23.26 -4.25 -3.18
CA LEU A 58 22.03 -4.57 -2.47
C LEU A 58 21.02 -3.40 -2.51
N LEU A 59 21.46 -2.18 -2.22
CA LEU A 59 20.60 -1.00 -2.28
C LEU A 59 20.09 -0.71 -3.69
N MET A 60 20.88 -0.96 -4.74
CA MET A 60 20.42 -0.82 -6.13
C MET A 60 19.32 -1.84 -6.47
N LEU A 61 19.43 -3.07 -5.98
CA LEU A 61 18.39 -4.10 -6.17
C LEU A 61 17.09 -3.70 -5.44
N ILE A 62 17.21 -3.22 -4.20
CA ILE A 62 16.06 -2.73 -3.43
C ILE A 62 15.42 -1.53 -4.16
N ALA A 63 16.22 -0.60 -4.66
CA ALA A 63 15.72 0.53 -5.45
C ALA A 63 14.97 0.06 -6.70
N MET A 64 15.48 -0.94 -7.42
CA MET A 64 14.82 -1.53 -8.59
C MET A 64 13.45 -2.11 -8.23
N LEU A 65 13.34 -2.85 -7.12
CA LEU A 65 12.07 -3.39 -6.63
C LEU A 65 11.06 -2.27 -6.31
N LEU A 66 11.50 -1.19 -5.67
CA LEU A 66 10.65 -0.03 -5.40
C LEU A 66 10.22 0.69 -6.69
N TYR A 67 11.06 0.72 -7.73
CA TYR A 67 10.64 1.23 -9.04
C TYR A 67 9.62 0.32 -9.72
N PHE A 68 9.69 -1.01 -9.56
CA PHE A 68 8.66 -1.90 -10.08
C PHE A 68 7.28 -1.67 -9.45
N GLN A 69 7.21 -1.23 -8.18
CA GLN A 69 5.94 -0.82 -7.56
C GLN A 69 5.25 0.32 -8.33
N ARG A 70 5.99 1.12 -9.12
CA ARG A 70 5.41 2.15 -10.00
C ARG A 70 4.54 1.56 -11.11
N VAL A 71 4.83 0.35 -11.55
CA VAL A 71 4.02 -0.35 -12.55
C VAL A 71 2.60 -0.56 -12.01
N CYS A 72 2.44 -0.80 -10.71
CA CYS A 72 1.11 -0.87 -10.08
C CYS A 72 0.33 0.45 -10.21
N LYS A 73 1.00 1.62 -10.19
CA LYS A 73 0.36 2.91 -10.46
C LYS A 73 -0.14 3.01 -11.91
N MET A 74 0.54 2.38 -12.87
CA MET A 74 0.06 2.33 -14.26
C MET A 74 -1.18 1.43 -14.40
N PHE A 75 -1.26 0.34 -13.64
CA PHE A 75 -2.46 -0.51 -13.62
C PHE A 75 -3.71 0.20 -13.09
N LEU A 76 -3.57 1.26 -12.28
CA LEU A 76 -4.70 2.09 -11.82
C LEU A 76 -5.45 2.79 -12.96
N VAL A 77 -4.77 3.06 -14.08
CA VAL A 77 -5.35 3.72 -15.27
C VAL A 77 -6.36 2.79 -15.96
N SER A 78 -6.13 1.48 -15.90
CA SER A 78 -7.00 0.50 -16.57
C SER A 78 -8.36 0.43 -15.89
N SER A 79 -9.43 0.50 -16.69
CA SER A 79 -10.82 0.36 -16.21
C SER A 79 -11.11 -1.00 -15.56
N TYR A 80 -10.32 -2.03 -15.86
CA TYR A 80 -10.47 -3.37 -15.28
C TYR A 80 -9.58 -3.58 -14.05
N LEU A 81 -8.29 -3.24 -14.15
CA LEU A 81 -7.33 -3.49 -13.06
C LEU A 81 -7.40 -2.42 -11.96
N GLY A 82 -7.77 -1.18 -12.30
CA GLY A 82 -7.79 -0.07 -11.35
C GLY A 82 -8.70 -0.29 -10.14
N PRO A 83 -9.98 -0.63 -10.32
CA PRO A 83 -10.88 -0.93 -9.20
C PRO A 83 -10.33 -2.07 -8.31
N LYS A 84 -9.71 -3.10 -8.91
CA LYS A 84 -9.12 -4.22 -8.17
C LYS A 84 -7.94 -3.81 -7.29
N VAL A 85 -7.02 -2.97 -7.81
CA VAL A 85 -5.88 -2.47 -7.04
C VAL A 85 -6.33 -1.58 -5.88
N ILE A 86 -7.35 -0.74 -6.09
CA ILE A 86 -7.92 0.12 -5.04
C ILE A 86 -8.54 -0.73 -3.92
N MET A 87 -9.24 -1.80 -4.30
CA MET A 87 -9.84 -2.73 -3.37
C MET A 87 -8.79 -3.46 -2.53
N ILE A 88 -7.72 -3.98 -3.15
CA ILE A 88 -6.58 -4.61 -2.43
C ILE A 88 -5.98 -3.63 -1.40
N LYS A 89 -5.77 -2.36 -1.78
CA LYS A 89 -5.24 -1.35 -0.87
C LYS A 89 -6.16 -1.11 0.34
N LYS A 90 -7.48 -1.05 0.11
CA LYS A 90 -8.46 -0.81 1.17
C LYS A 90 -8.55 -2.00 2.13
N MET A 91 -8.61 -3.21 1.58
CA MET A 91 -8.60 -4.45 2.36
C MET A 91 -7.37 -4.56 3.25
N ALA A 92 -6.18 -4.26 2.72
CA ALA A 92 -4.93 -4.43 3.45
C ALA A 92 -4.90 -3.68 4.79
N ALA A 93 -5.58 -2.53 4.89
CA ALA A 93 -5.70 -1.81 6.15
C ALA A 93 -6.57 -2.56 7.17
N ASP A 94 -7.73 -3.06 6.74
CA ASP A 94 -8.66 -3.79 7.61
C ASP A 94 -8.07 -5.14 8.07
N LEU A 95 -7.27 -5.79 7.21
CA LEU A 95 -6.60 -7.05 7.48
C LEU A 95 -5.38 -6.93 8.39
N SER A 96 -4.84 -5.72 8.55
CA SER A 96 -3.68 -5.49 9.42
C SER A 96 -3.96 -5.85 10.88
N LEU A 97 -5.21 -5.68 11.33
CA LEU A 97 -5.64 -6.10 12.68
C LEU A 97 -5.66 -7.62 12.83
N PHE A 98 -6.08 -8.35 11.79
CA PHE A 98 -6.02 -9.80 11.79
C PHE A 98 -4.57 -10.31 11.82
N LEU A 99 -3.70 -9.70 11.02
CA LEU A 99 -2.27 -10.01 11.02
C LEU A 99 -1.63 -9.76 12.38
N LEU A 100 -2.09 -8.75 13.13
CA LEU A 100 -1.63 -8.51 14.49
C LEU A 100 -2.02 -9.66 15.44
N MET A 101 -3.24 -10.19 15.34
CA MET A 101 -3.62 -11.38 16.11
C MET A 101 -2.76 -12.59 15.72
N PHE A 102 -2.54 -12.81 14.42
CA PHE A 102 -1.66 -13.88 13.94
C PHE A 102 -0.23 -13.73 14.48
N MET A 103 0.33 -12.51 14.50
CA MET A 103 1.66 -12.24 15.03
C MET A 103 1.82 -12.63 16.50
N VAL A 104 0.78 -12.52 17.33
CA VAL A 104 0.82 -12.96 18.73
C VAL A 104 1.00 -14.47 18.83
N PHE A 105 0.22 -15.26 18.08
CA PHE A 105 0.36 -16.71 18.06
C PHE A 105 1.70 -17.14 17.44
N PHE A 106 2.09 -16.49 16.35
CA PHE A 106 3.35 -16.72 15.64
C PHE A 106 4.57 -16.52 16.55
N LEU A 107 4.66 -15.38 17.24
CA LEU A 107 5.79 -15.07 18.12
C LEU A 107 5.82 -16.00 19.34
N SER A 108 4.66 -16.29 19.94
CA SER A 108 4.56 -17.23 21.06
C SER A 108 5.13 -18.60 20.71
N TYR A 109 4.75 -19.14 19.55
CA TYR A 109 5.22 -20.43 19.07
C TYR A 109 6.72 -20.42 18.73
N THR A 110 7.16 -19.50 17.88
CA THR A 110 8.56 -19.44 17.38
C THR A 110 9.55 -19.25 18.51
N ILE A 111 9.27 -18.37 19.47
CA ILE A 111 10.14 -18.15 20.64
C ILE A 111 10.20 -19.42 21.50
N SER A 112 9.06 -20.09 21.72
CA SER A 112 9.00 -21.30 22.54
C SER A 112 9.81 -22.44 21.93
N VAL A 113 9.64 -22.71 20.63
CA VAL A 113 10.38 -23.78 19.93
C VAL A 113 11.86 -23.45 19.83
N GLN A 114 12.23 -22.22 19.47
CA GLN A 114 13.63 -21.85 19.37
C GLN A 114 14.37 -21.91 20.70
N SER A 115 13.69 -21.57 21.81
CA SER A 115 14.25 -21.70 23.16
C SER A 115 14.48 -23.15 23.56
N LEU A 116 13.65 -24.09 23.09
CA LEU A 116 13.79 -25.52 23.39
C LEU A 116 14.83 -26.19 22.49
N MET A 117 14.90 -25.81 21.22
CA MET A 117 15.84 -26.35 20.24
C MET A 117 17.28 -25.96 20.56
N HIS A 118 17.54 -24.67 20.81
CA HIS A 118 18.88 -24.12 20.94
C HIS A 118 19.09 -23.36 22.28
N PRO A 119 19.31 -24.08 23.39
CA PRO A 119 19.53 -23.47 24.69
C PRO A 119 20.86 -22.73 24.70
N ASN A 120 20.90 -21.58 25.37
CA ASN A 120 22.11 -20.79 25.60
C ASN A 120 22.84 -20.33 24.32
N ARG A 121 22.12 -20.09 23.21
CA ARG A 121 22.70 -19.38 22.06
C ARG A 121 23.14 -17.96 22.45
N PRO A 122 24.33 -17.49 22.03
CA PRO A 122 24.76 -16.11 22.29
C PRO A 122 23.81 -15.14 21.61
N LEU A 123 23.59 -13.96 22.20
CA LEU A 123 22.68 -12.97 21.64
C LEU A 123 23.33 -12.27 20.43
N TYR A 124 22.82 -12.55 19.24
CA TYR A 124 23.18 -11.84 18.00
C TYR A 124 21.93 -11.56 17.16
N TRP A 125 22.02 -10.56 16.28
CA TRP A 125 20.89 -10.08 15.47
C TRP A 125 20.24 -11.13 14.57
N GLY A 126 20.96 -12.20 14.22
CA GLY A 126 20.43 -13.26 13.36
C GLY A 126 19.38 -14.14 14.02
N ILE A 127 19.27 -14.16 15.36
CA ILE A 127 18.23 -14.93 16.06
C ILE A 127 16.83 -14.51 15.62
N PHE A 128 16.61 -13.20 15.42
CA PHE A 128 15.33 -12.70 14.92
C PHE A 128 15.00 -13.24 13.52
N TRP A 129 16.01 -13.37 12.66
CA TRP A 129 15.83 -13.92 11.33
C TRP A 129 15.54 -15.43 11.38
N ASP A 130 16.26 -16.18 12.22
CA ASP A 130 16.03 -17.61 12.44
C ASP A 130 14.59 -17.87 12.93
N LEU A 131 14.14 -17.13 13.94
CA LEU A 131 12.77 -17.20 14.49
C LEU A 131 11.72 -16.96 13.40
N PHE A 132 11.92 -15.92 12.60
CA PHE A 132 10.96 -15.52 11.58
C PHE A 132 10.92 -16.51 10.41
N GLN A 133 12.09 -16.98 9.99
CA GLN A 133 12.23 -17.91 8.89
C GLN A 133 11.54 -19.24 9.21
N GLU A 134 11.86 -19.84 10.35
CA GLU A 134 11.32 -21.15 10.72
C GLU A 134 9.80 -21.11 10.87
N GLY A 135 9.27 -20.15 11.64
CA GLY A 135 7.82 -20.04 11.84
C GLY A 135 7.05 -19.81 10.54
N ILE A 136 7.57 -18.99 9.62
CA ILE A 136 6.86 -18.68 8.37
C ILE A 136 6.81 -19.88 7.45
N TRP A 137 7.94 -20.56 7.25
CA TRP A 137 7.97 -21.76 6.40
C TRP A 137 7.05 -22.85 6.94
N GLN A 138 7.04 -23.06 8.26
CA GLN A 138 6.13 -23.99 8.93
C GLN A 138 4.66 -23.57 8.79
N THR A 139 4.35 -22.26 8.84
CA THR A 139 2.99 -21.75 8.57
C THR A 139 2.47 -22.24 7.22
N PHE A 140 3.34 -22.18 6.20
CA PHE A 140 3.03 -22.55 4.81
C PHE A 140 3.18 -24.05 4.52
N GLY A 141 3.49 -24.86 5.54
CA GLY A 141 3.54 -26.32 5.45
C GLY A 141 4.93 -26.91 5.14
N GLU A 142 5.98 -26.09 5.12
CA GLU A 142 7.36 -26.57 5.04
C GLU A 142 7.86 -26.86 6.46
N LEU A 143 7.74 -28.14 6.85
CA LEU A 143 8.07 -28.62 8.19
C LEU A 143 9.52 -29.08 8.23
N ASN A 144 10.27 -28.61 9.23
CA ASN A 144 11.63 -29.06 9.47
C ASN A 144 11.60 -30.43 10.16
N ASN A 145 12.29 -31.43 9.62
CA ASN A 145 12.37 -32.78 10.22
C ASN A 145 12.78 -32.73 11.69
N ALA A 146 13.66 -31.79 12.07
CA ALA A 146 14.10 -31.66 13.45
C ALA A 146 12.96 -31.26 14.41
N SER A 147 12.03 -30.42 13.95
CA SER A 147 10.84 -30.04 14.71
C SER A 147 9.77 -31.12 14.75
N MET A 148 9.70 -31.98 13.73
CA MET A 148 8.74 -33.09 13.65
C MET A 148 9.17 -34.28 14.51
N GLU A 149 10.46 -34.62 14.47
CA GLU A 149 11.06 -35.74 15.20
C GLU A 149 11.50 -35.34 16.62
N GLY A 150 11.51 -34.04 16.94
CA GLY A 150 12.03 -33.52 18.19
C GLY A 150 13.54 -33.76 18.33
N THR A 151 14.31 -33.70 17.24
CA THR A 151 15.77 -33.83 17.31
C THR A 151 16.38 -32.52 17.79
N VAL A 152 17.02 -32.58 18.95
CA VAL A 152 17.48 -31.42 19.69
C VAL A 152 19.00 -31.48 19.82
N ASP A 153 19.68 -30.33 19.72
CA ASP A 153 21.13 -30.27 19.87
C ASP A 153 21.56 -30.85 21.22
N ASN A 154 22.61 -31.70 21.20
CA ASN A 154 23.16 -32.43 22.34
C ASN A 154 22.26 -33.56 22.91
N CYS A 155 21.20 -33.92 22.20
CA CYS A 155 20.25 -34.96 22.56
C CYS A 155 20.14 -36.00 21.44
N ASN A 156 20.84 -37.13 21.56
CA ASN A 156 20.85 -38.16 20.52
C ASN A 156 19.60 -39.05 20.60
N GLY A 157 18.49 -38.56 20.05
CA GLY A 157 17.57 -39.31 19.19
C GLY A 157 17.01 -40.66 19.65
N THR A 158 16.79 -40.91 20.93
CA THR A 158 15.88 -41.99 21.34
C THR A 158 14.72 -41.43 22.13
N MET A 159 13.54 -41.45 21.51
CA MET A 159 12.23 -41.25 22.14
C MET A 159 12.00 -42.39 23.16
N LEU A 160 12.78 -42.42 24.23
CA LEU A 160 12.56 -43.33 25.34
C LEU A 160 11.47 -42.73 26.20
N LEU A 161 10.43 -43.52 26.48
CA LEU A 161 9.33 -43.15 27.38
C LEU A 161 9.83 -42.78 28.80
N PHE A 162 11.07 -43.19 29.13
CA PHE A 162 11.76 -42.88 30.37
C PHE A 162 13.20 -42.43 30.08
N PRO A 163 13.64 -41.25 30.56
CA PRO A 163 15.02 -40.83 30.42
C PRO A 163 15.95 -41.75 31.24
N PRO A 164 17.15 -42.10 30.74
CA PRO A 164 18.19 -42.65 31.59
C PRO A 164 18.54 -41.64 32.71
N GLU A 165 18.90 -42.15 33.89
CA GLU A 165 19.13 -41.33 35.09
C GLU A 165 20.06 -40.14 34.78
N GLY A 166 19.54 -38.91 34.90
CA GLY A 166 20.31 -37.67 34.74
C GLY A 166 20.00 -36.82 33.49
N SER A 167 19.13 -37.23 32.56
CA SER A 167 18.84 -36.48 31.33
C SER A 167 17.44 -35.84 31.25
N TRP A 168 16.90 -35.36 32.37
CA TRP A 168 15.58 -34.68 32.42
C TRP A 168 15.49 -33.45 31.50
N ASP A 169 16.59 -32.71 31.28
CA ASP A 169 16.63 -31.58 30.36
C ASP A 169 16.30 -31.99 28.92
N CYS A 170 16.81 -33.15 28.50
CA CYS A 170 16.58 -33.67 27.17
C CYS A 170 15.13 -34.10 26.96
N PHE A 171 14.57 -34.82 27.93
CA PHE A 171 13.17 -35.27 27.90
C PHE A 171 12.19 -34.09 27.81
N MET A 172 12.42 -33.05 28.63
CA MET A 172 11.59 -31.84 28.66
C MET A 172 11.70 -30.99 27.40
N ARG A 173 12.71 -31.22 26.55
CA ARG A 173 12.88 -30.49 25.28
C ARG A 173 12.32 -31.28 24.10
N VAL A 174 12.65 -32.57 23.99
CA VAL A 174 12.27 -33.41 22.83
C VAL A 174 10.75 -33.60 22.71
N TYR A 175 10.04 -33.82 23.82
CA TYR A 175 8.60 -34.13 23.78
C TYR A 175 7.67 -32.94 23.45
N PRO A 176 7.82 -31.74 24.05
CA PRO A 176 6.88 -30.64 23.80
C PRO A 176 7.03 -29.99 22.42
N ILE A 177 8.18 -30.10 21.75
CA ILE A 177 8.40 -29.48 20.43
C ILE A 177 7.38 -29.95 19.38
N PRO A 178 7.23 -31.25 19.09
CA PRO A 178 6.24 -31.71 18.12
C PRO A 178 4.80 -31.42 18.57
N LEU A 179 4.54 -31.39 19.88
CA LEU A 179 3.23 -31.01 20.43
C LEU A 179 2.92 -29.53 20.16
N PHE A 180 3.87 -28.63 20.41
CA PHE A 180 3.72 -27.21 20.11
C PHE A 180 3.58 -26.96 18.61
N LEU A 181 4.31 -27.70 17.77
CA LEU A 181 4.15 -27.67 16.33
C LEU A 181 2.72 -28.07 15.92
N ALA A 182 2.18 -29.17 16.45
CA ALA A 182 0.83 -29.62 16.14
C ALA A 182 -0.24 -28.60 16.56
N VAL A 183 -0.14 -28.05 17.77
CA VAL A 183 -1.05 -26.99 18.26
C VAL A 183 -0.94 -25.73 17.40
N TYR A 184 0.27 -25.34 17.02
CA TYR A 184 0.52 -24.19 16.16
C TYR A 184 -0.09 -24.36 14.77
N LEU A 185 0.10 -25.51 14.12
CA LEU A 185 -0.50 -25.78 12.82
C LEU A 185 -2.03 -25.78 12.89
N PHE A 186 -2.61 -26.29 13.98
CA PHE A 186 -4.05 -26.27 14.18
C PHE A 186 -4.61 -24.84 14.32
N PHE A 187 -4.07 -24.04 15.25
CA PHE A 187 -4.58 -22.69 15.48
C PHE A 187 -4.11 -21.68 14.44
N GLY A 188 -2.83 -21.67 14.10
CA GLY A 188 -2.22 -20.76 13.13
C GLY A 188 -2.63 -21.09 11.70
N SER A 189 -2.25 -22.27 11.21
CA SER A 189 -2.41 -22.60 9.80
C SER A 189 -3.83 -23.05 9.44
N ILE A 190 -4.50 -23.85 10.26
CA ILE A 190 -5.84 -24.36 9.93
C ILE A 190 -6.93 -23.35 10.33
N LEU A 191 -6.90 -22.81 11.55
CA LEU A 191 -7.97 -21.91 12.01
C LEU A 191 -7.76 -20.49 11.49
N LEU A 192 -6.64 -19.85 11.83
CA LEU A 192 -6.43 -18.42 11.54
C LEU A 192 -6.31 -18.13 10.04
N ILE A 193 -5.56 -18.92 9.26
CA ILE A 193 -5.50 -18.67 7.80
C ILE A 193 -6.86 -18.85 7.13
N ASN A 194 -7.65 -19.85 7.51
CA ASN A 194 -8.97 -20.05 6.91
C ASN A 194 -9.95 -18.94 7.31
N MET A 195 -9.91 -18.48 8.57
CA MET A 195 -10.66 -17.28 8.96
C MET A 195 -10.18 -16.02 8.23
N LEU A 196 -8.87 -15.88 8.00
CA LEU A 196 -8.31 -14.78 7.23
C LEU A 196 -8.88 -14.79 5.81
N ILE A 197 -8.84 -15.93 5.12
CA ILE A 197 -9.40 -16.10 3.78
C ILE A 197 -10.89 -15.76 3.75
N ALA A 198 -11.66 -16.22 4.75
CA ALA A 198 -13.08 -15.89 4.86
C ALA A 198 -13.32 -14.39 5.07
N ALA A 199 -12.52 -13.74 5.92
CA ALA A 199 -12.60 -12.29 6.14
C ALA A 199 -12.21 -11.51 4.88
N PHE A 200 -11.18 -11.96 4.16
CA PHE A 200 -10.80 -11.41 2.85
C PHE A 200 -11.96 -11.46 1.86
N ALA A 201 -12.63 -12.61 1.75
CA ALA A 201 -13.78 -12.78 0.85
C ALA A 201 -14.95 -11.86 1.24
N TYR A 202 -15.27 -11.76 2.53
CA TYR A 202 -16.32 -10.88 3.01
C TYR A 202 -16.03 -9.38 2.73
N ILE A 203 -14.81 -8.93 3.03
CA ILE A 203 -14.39 -7.56 2.74
C ILE A 203 -14.36 -7.33 1.22
N PHE A 204 -14.03 -8.35 0.43
CA PHE A 204 -14.02 -8.29 -1.03
C PHE A 204 -15.38 -7.96 -1.60
N ASP A 205 -16.41 -8.69 -1.22
CA ASP A 205 -17.74 -8.42 -1.73
C ASP A 205 -18.23 -7.02 -1.33
N ASN A 206 -18.01 -6.62 -0.08
CA ASN A 206 -18.38 -5.30 0.43
C ASN A 206 -17.65 -4.14 -0.27
N VAL A 207 -16.34 -4.26 -0.46
CA VAL A 207 -15.54 -3.21 -1.12
C VAL A 207 -15.80 -3.20 -2.62
N GLN A 208 -16.03 -4.36 -3.24
CA GLN A 208 -16.32 -4.47 -4.67
C GLN A 208 -17.59 -3.67 -5.04
N ALA A 209 -18.62 -3.68 -4.19
CA ALA A 209 -19.86 -2.93 -4.41
C ALA A 209 -19.64 -1.43 -4.65
N HIS A 210 -18.68 -0.82 -3.93
CA HIS A 210 -18.36 0.62 -4.04
C HIS A 210 -17.07 0.93 -4.82
N SER A 211 -16.33 -0.09 -5.24
CA SER A 211 -15.00 0.05 -5.86
C SER A 211 -15.01 0.88 -7.14
N LYS A 212 -16.06 0.76 -7.97
CA LYS A 212 -16.17 1.48 -9.25
C LYS A 212 -16.31 2.98 -9.07
N GLU A 213 -17.08 3.42 -8.06
CA GLU A 213 -17.28 4.84 -7.77
C GLU A 213 -15.98 5.47 -7.25
N ILE A 214 -15.32 4.79 -6.30
CA ILE A 214 -14.02 5.22 -5.78
C ILE A 214 -12.97 5.29 -6.90
N TRP A 215 -12.97 4.31 -7.81
CA TRP A 215 -12.07 4.33 -8.97
C TRP A 215 -12.35 5.53 -9.89
N ARG A 216 -13.62 5.83 -10.22
CA ARG A 216 -13.97 7.02 -11.01
C ARG A 216 -13.48 8.31 -10.36
N TYR A 217 -13.65 8.44 -9.04
CA TYR A 217 -13.14 9.58 -8.27
C TYR A 217 -11.60 9.69 -8.34
N GLN A 218 -10.88 8.58 -8.16
CA GLN A 218 -9.42 8.57 -8.29
C GLN A 218 -8.93 8.85 -9.71
N MET A 219 -9.67 8.37 -10.71
CA MET A 219 -9.36 8.58 -12.11
C MET A 219 -9.45 10.06 -12.50
N TYR A 220 -10.38 10.82 -11.90
CA TYR A 220 -10.46 12.27 -12.09
C TYR A 220 -9.15 12.97 -11.68
N PHE A 221 -8.63 12.70 -10.48
CA PHE A 221 -7.35 13.28 -10.04
C PHE A 221 -6.16 12.80 -10.87
N LEU A 222 -6.18 11.55 -11.31
CA LEU A 222 -5.15 11.02 -12.18
C LEU A 222 -5.14 11.78 -13.52
N PHE A 223 -6.31 11.99 -14.10
CA PHE A 223 -6.48 12.73 -15.34
C PHE A 223 -6.05 14.20 -15.18
N SER A 224 -6.51 14.87 -14.13
CA SER A 224 -6.07 16.24 -13.79
C SER A 224 -4.54 16.32 -13.65
N GLU A 225 -3.89 15.33 -13.05
CA GLU A 225 -2.43 15.26 -12.97
C GLU A 225 -1.75 15.09 -14.35
N PHE A 226 -2.37 14.35 -15.28
CA PHE A 226 -1.83 14.15 -16.62
C PHE A 226 -2.01 15.38 -17.52
N GLU A 227 -3.07 16.15 -17.33
CA GLU A 227 -3.34 17.38 -18.09
C GLU A 227 -2.23 18.43 -17.91
N ASP A 228 -1.67 18.55 -16.70
CA ASP A 228 -0.60 19.50 -16.39
C ASP A 228 0.80 19.05 -16.88
N LYS A 229 0.95 17.82 -17.38
CA LYS A 229 2.25 17.27 -17.78
C LYS A 229 2.66 17.76 -19.17
N PRO A 230 3.97 18.00 -19.38
CA PRO A 230 4.47 18.31 -20.72
C PRO A 230 4.25 17.11 -21.65
N LEU A 231 4.01 17.40 -22.93
CA LEU A 231 3.67 16.41 -23.97
C LEU A 231 4.78 15.38 -24.26
N LEU A 232 6.03 15.69 -23.89
CA LEU A 232 7.17 14.83 -24.22
C LEU A 232 7.27 13.62 -23.28
N PRO A 233 7.62 12.43 -23.79
CA PRO A 233 7.77 11.24 -22.98
C PRO A 233 8.97 11.39 -22.01
N PRO A 234 9.03 10.56 -20.95
CA PRO A 234 10.04 10.66 -19.89
C PRO A 234 11.50 10.88 -20.32
N PRO A 235 12.06 10.21 -21.35
CA PRO A 235 13.45 10.46 -21.76
C PRO A 235 13.70 11.89 -22.28
N PHE A 236 12.70 12.52 -22.91
CA PHE A 236 12.83 13.86 -23.50
C PHE A 236 12.27 14.97 -22.60
N ILE A 237 11.82 14.63 -21.38
CA ILE A 237 11.20 15.61 -20.47
C ILE A 237 12.18 16.70 -20.02
N LEU A 238 13.48 16.39 -19.99
CA LEU A 238 14.55 17.34 -19.66
C LEU A 238 14.55 18.54 -20.62
N ILE A 239 14.32 18.30 -21.92
CA ILE A 239 14.27 19.35 -22.94
C ILE A 239 13.06 20.27 -22.70
N SER A 240 11.91 19.69 -22.37
CA SER A 240 10.70 20.46 -22.04
C SER A 240 10.91 21.36 -20.81
N HIS A 241 11.55 20.83 -19.77
CA HIS A 241 11.87 21.60 -18.56
C HIS A 241 12.89 22.71 -18.83
N ALA A 242 13.92 22.44 -19.66
CA ALA A 242 14.88 23.45 -20.07
C ALA A 242 14.19 24.60 -20.83
N TRP A 243 13.31 24.28 -21.78
CA TRP A 243 12.55 25.30 -22.53
C TRP A 243 11.62 26.14 -21.64
N LEU A 244 10.94 25.51 -20.67
CA LEU A 244 10.11 26.22 -19.69
C LEU A 244 10.94 27.16 -18.80
N LEU A 245 12.13 26.74 -18.36
CA LEU A 245 13.03 27.59 -17.59
C LEU A 245 13.48 28.79 -18.41
N ILE A 246 13.88 28.57 -19.67
CA ILE A 246 14.24 29.64 -20.61
C ILE A 246 13.06 30.61 -20.74
N LYS A 247 11.86 30.12 -21.04
CA LYS A 247 10.66 30.96 -21.15
C LYS A 247 10.38 31.74 -19.87
N TYR A 248 10.58 31.15 -18.68
CA TYR A 248 10.41 31.85 -17.41
C TYR A 248 11.37 33.03 -17.26
N PHE A 249 12.65 32.87 -17.64
CA PHE A 249 13.62 33.97 -17.63
C PHE A 249 13.32 35.05 -18.67
N TYR A 250 12.78 34.68 -19.84
CA TYR A 250 12.48 35.63 -20.93
C TYR A 250 11.10 36.30 -20.85
N CYS A 251 10.08 35.67 -20.25
CA CYS A 251 8.68 36.15 -20.27
C CYS A 251 8.20 36.81 -18.96
N LYS A 252 9.06 37.46 -18.17
CA LYS A 252 8.64 38.25 -16.98
C LYS A 252 7.77 39.49 -17.33
N SER A 253 7.31 39.66 -18.58
CA SER A 253 6.79 40.94 -19.10
C SER A 253 5.41 40.90 -19.78
N LYS A 254 4.61 39.84 -19.70
CA LYS A 254 3.24 39.88 -20.25
C LYS A 254 2.26 39.04 -19.45
N ASP A 255 1.59 39.68 -18.49
CA ASP A 255 0.32 39.21 -17.97
C ASP A 255 -0.81 39.91 -18.73
N TYR A 256 -1.54 39.14 -19.53
CA TYR A 256 -2.84 39.51 -20.08
C TYR A 256 -3.85 38.62 -19.36
N GLU A 257 -4.72 39.23 -18.54
CA GLU A 257 -5.73 38.54 -17.72
C GLU A 257 -6.85 37.97 -18.61
N ASP A 258 -6.61 36.80 -19.21
CA ASP A 258 -7.70 35.93 -19.62
C ASP A 258 -8.17 35.10 -18.41
N ILE A 259 -9.44 35.18 -18.06
CA ILE A 259 -10.05 34.32 -17.02
C ILE A 259 -9.98 32.87 -17.51
N LYS A 260 -9.10 32.07 -16.91
CA LYS A 260 -8.99 30.63 -17.17
C LYS A 260 -9.78 29.87 -16.12
N ILE A 261 -10.79 29.11 -16.54
CA ILE A 261 -11.51 28.16 -15.70
C ILE A 261 -11.13 26.75 -16.18
N ASN A 262 -10.52 25.94 -15.31
CA ASN A 262 -10.04 24.58 -15.63
C ASN A 262 -9.29 24.49 -16.97
N GLY A 263 -8.33 25.40 -17.19
CA GLY A 263 -7.49 25.40 -18.40
C GLY A 263 -8.14 25.96 -19.67
N LYS A 264 -9.46 26.17 -19.71
CA LYS A 264 -10.15 26.81 -20.84
C LYS A 264 -10.18 28.32 -20.65
N LYS A 265 -9.82 29.06 -21.70
CA LYS A 265 -10.07 30.50 -21.80
C LYS A 265 -11.56 30.67 -22.02
N VAL A 266 -12.23 31.38 -21.12
CA VAL A 266 -13.66 31.64 -21.23
C VAL A 266 -13.87 33.14 -21.29
N THR A 267 -14.62 33.58 -22.29
CA THR A 267 -14.99 34.98 -22.43
C THR A 267 -16.03 35.35 -21.36
N ARG A 268 -16.05 36.59 -20.90
CA ARG A 268 -16.99 37.03 -19.86
C ARG A 268 -18.47 36.80 -20.24
N SER A 269 -18.81 36.99 -21.52
CA SER A 269 -20.15 36.72 -22.07
C SER A 269 -20.52 35.24 -22.02
N GLU A 270 -19.60 34.35 -22.36
CA GLU A 270 -19.79 32.89 -22.29
C GLU A 270 -19.99 32.44 -20.84
N LEU A 271 -19.26 33.03 -19.89
CA LEU A 271 -19.42 32.76 -18.47
C LEU A 271 -20.81 33.17 -17.95
N GLU A 272 -21.31 34.33 -18.37
CA GLU A 272 -22.66 34.79 -18.00
C GLU A 272 -23.73 33.87 -18.58
N PHE A 273 -23.58 33.44 -19.85
CA PHE A 273 -24.47 32.47 -20.46
C PHE A 273 -24.47 31.12 -19.71
N LEU A 274 -23.29 30.61 -19.33
CA LEU A 274 -23.14 29.38 -18.54
C LEU A 274 -23.85 29.46 -17.19
N LYS A 275 -23.76 30.59 -16.49
CA LYS A 275 -24.46 30.80 -15.21
C LYS A 275 -25.98 30.79 -15.36
N ILE A 276 -26.50 31.44 -16.41
CA ILE A 276 -27.94 31.46 -16.68
C ILE A 276 -28.41 30.03 -17.02
N PHE A 277 -27.65 29.32 -17.85
CA PHE A 277 -27.94 27.93 -18.21
C PHE A 277 -27.99 27.03 -16.96
N GLU A 278 -26.99 27.12 -16.08
CA GLU A 278 -26.97 26.37 -14.82
C GLU A 278 -28.19 26.68 -13.94
N CYS A 279 -28.57 27.96 -13.84
CA CYS A 279 -29.73 28.38 -13.06
C CYS A 279 -31.05 27.82 -13.62
N VAL A 280 -31.21 27.80 -14.95
CA VAL A 280 -32.41 27.22 -15.61
C VAL A 280 -32.47 25.71 -15.41
N CYS A 281 -31.35 25.01 -15.58
CA CYS A 281 -31.28 23.57 -15.33
C CYS A 281 -31.58 23.23 -13.86
N HIS A 282 -31.03 23.99 -12.92
CA HIS A 282 -31.28 23.81 -11.49
C HIS A 282 -32.76 24.02 -11.14
N TYR A 283 -33.37 25.07 -11.68
CA TYR A 283 -34.80 25.34 -11.51
C TYR A 283 -35.66 24.19 -12.04
N ASN A 284 -35.40 23.72 -13.27
CA ASN A 284 -36.12 22.60 -13.87
C ASN A 284 -35.98 21.31 -13.06
N PHE A 285 -34.78 21.04 -12.54
CA PHE A 285 -34.54 19.89 -11.68
C PHE A 285 -35.36 19.94 -10.38
N ILE A 286 -35.33 21.07 -9.66
CA ILE A 286 -36.14 21.24 -8.44
C ILE A 286 -37.63 21.06 -8.74
N ASN A 287 -38.10 21.63 -9.85
CA ASN A 287 -39.50 21.54 -10.22
C ASN A 287 -39.91 20.08 -10.51
N SER A 288 -39.06 19.32 -11.23
CA SER A 288 -39.31 17.90 -11.47
C SER A 288 -39.40 17.07 -10.19
N GLN A 289 -38.56 17.34 -9.19
CA GLN A 289 -38.63 16.66 -7.89
C GLN A 289 -39.92 16.98 -7.14
N ARG A 290 -40.34 18.26 -7.13
CA ARG A 290 -41.63 18.65 -6.54
C ARG A 290 -42.82 17.97 -7.20
N PHE A 291 -42.82 17.85 -8.53
CA PHE A 291 -43.87 17.12 -9.24
C PHE A 291 -43.90 15.63 -8.89
N GLU A 292 -42.74 14.99 -8.68
CA GLU A 292 -42.69 13.59 -8.22
C GLU A 292 -43.18 13.43 -6.77
N GLU A 293 -42.90 14.38 -5.88
CA GLU A 293 -43.41 14.38 -4.51
C GLU A 293 -44.94 14.55 -4.46
N ILE A 294 -45.50 15.49 -5.24
CA ILE A 294 -46.95 15.69 -5.33
C ILE A 294 -47.63 14.41 -5.83
N LYS A 295 -47.09 13.77 -6.88
CA LYS A 295 -47.61 12.49 -7.36
C LYS A 295 -47.59 11.41 -6.28
N LYS A 296 -46.50 11.28 -5.52
CA LYS A 296 -46.41 10.31 -4.43
C LYS A 296 -47.48 10.54 -3.35
N ASN A 297 -47.75 11.80 -3.03
CA ASN A 297 -48.77 12.15 -2.03
C ASN A 297 -50.19 11.86 -2.54
N ASP A 298 -50.50 12.18 -3.80
CA ASP A 298 -51.80 11.83 -4.41
C ASP A 298 -52.03 10.31 -4.42
N TYR A 299 -51.00 9.51 -4.74
CA TYR A 299 -51.10 8.04 -4.71
C TYR A 299 -51.25 7.46 -3.30
N SER A 300 -50.70 8.12 -2.27
CA SER A 300 -50.91 7.69 -0.88
C SER A 300 -52.33 8.02 -0.38
N ASP A 301 -52.90 9.15 -0.80
CA ASP A 301 -54.25 9.57 -0.41
C ASP A 301 -55.35 8.77 -1.11
N GLU A 302 -55.11 8.24 -2.33
CA GLU A 302 -56.06 7.33 -3.01
C GLU A 302 -56.05 5.89 -2.46
N SER A 303 -55.10 5.54 -1.59
CA SER A 303 -54.93 4.18 -1.05
C SER A 303 -55.46 3.96 0.38
N GLN A 304 -56.09 5.00 0.96
CA GLN A 304 -56.81 4.95 2.24
C GLN A 304 -58.33 5.04 2.03
#